data_AF-A0A836I623-F1
#
_entry.id   AF-A0A836I623-F1
#
_cell.length_a   1.000
_cell.length_b   1.000
_cell.length_c   1.000
_cell.angle_alpha   90.00
_cell.angle_beta   90.00
_cell.angle_gamma   90.00
#
_symmetry.space_group_name_H-M   'P 1'
#
loop_
_entity.id
_entity.type
_entity.pdbx_description
1 polymer ?
#
loop_
_entity_poly.entity_id
_entity_poly.type
_entity_poly.pdbx_seq_one_letter_code
_entity_poly.pdbx_strand_id
1 'polypeptide(L)'
;MFIASLKRLALKDFDAWGYNIQWPQNQVLSPLTEKVDFVVEDIKFAYNAWSLLRLAMFFGVRHPKVLSNMSKTTPSMDIMLSGNRLFFMHSRVESHVSESKIRIALTPNHPRAFPVQELAWHRQFHFKEHQSAGVELVLGMENGLSENVAEACDLYTYIPQYGSIGSLSMLSALSIAAHSLWRGAVRKDESYLHMGLEPPRASHGHMPLSNSPDRVQNSLPHEINLLGRSNAAIKALLEERRRCYNLQLSVLIYNELGDRNIGAVIRNANVFNCEYVAIVNRRRFNRRGALGTQKVMDVRFFESVDEHGARELFEGYEVWLLYPYYPNLVLYDPQRNDDAYYKSSTFLRHEDPILQAWSATHHHLTSEHPLVTHSPHLRQRAVNLDNDISLASAMQEVKHKSLRGILLAVPEEGCSPHPCLCKISHRVVYVTSPSLLPHRTQRGLNPALSTAIALERLRCVSDSF
;
A
#
# COMPACT_ATOMS: atom_id res chain seq x y z
N MET A 1 8.90 43.28 -1.38
CA MET A 1 8.93 42.26 -2.45
C MET A 1 8.31 40.96 -1.91
N PHE A 2 7.00 40.83 -2.01
CA PHE A 2 6.28 39.59 -1.72
C PHE A 2 5.94 38.93 -3.06
N ILE A 3 6.89 38.18 -3.64
CA ILE A 3 6.51 37.18 -4.64
C ILE A 3 6.03 35.99 -3.84
N ALA A 4 4.71 35.86 -3.70
CA ALA A 4 4.11 34.61 -3.32
C ALA A 4 4.61 33.56 -4.33
N SER A 5 5.56 32.72 -3.91
CA SER A 5 5.92 31.50 -4.63
C SER A 5 4.63 30.75 -4.89
N LEU A 6 4.15 30.77 -6.14
CA LEU A 6 3.11 29.88 -6.63
C LEU A 6 3.69 28.47 -6.49
N LYS A 7 3.46 27.85 -5.32
CA LYS A 7 3.96 26.51 -5.01
C LYS A 7 3.62 25.56 -6.15
N ARG A 8 4.65 24.85 -6.64
CA ARG A 8 4.60 23.91 -7.78
C ARG A 8 3.33 23.06 -7.71
N LEU A 9 2.44 23.27 -8.67
CA LEU A 9 1.38 22.34 -9.01
C LEU A 9 1.78 21.82 -10.38
N ALA A 10 2.22 20.56 -10.45
CA ALA A 10 2.25 19.89 -11.74
C ALA A 10 0.83 19.97 -12.31
N LEU A 11 0.71 20.25 -13.62
CA LEU A 11 -0.46 19.83 -14.39
C LEU A 11 -0.48 18.31 -14.29
N LYS A 12 -1.10 17.80 -13.23
CA LYS A 12 -1.21 16.36 -12.99
C LYS A 12 -2.21 15.84 -14.00
N ASP A 13 -1.73 15.56 -15.20
CA ASP A 13 -2.30 14.47 -15.99
C ASP A 13 -2.13 13.24 -15.11
N PHE A 14 -3.21 12.83 -14.47
CA PHE A 14 -3.23 11.72 -13.52
C PHE A 14 -2.92 10.36 -14.19
N ASP A 15 -2.50 10.41 -15.45
CA ASP A 15 -2.78 9.47 -16.52
C ASP A 15 -1.53 9.19 -17.37
N ALA A 16 -0.33 9.09 -16.76
CA ALA A 16 0.79 8.35 -17.37
C ALA A 16 0.39 6.95 -17.90
N TRP A 17 -0.72 6.44 -17.36
CA TRP A 17 -1.36 5.16 -17.63
C TRP A 17 -2.60 5.28 -18.54
N GLY A 18 -3.13 6.49 -18.73
CA GLY A 18 -4.38 6.73 -19.46
C GLY A 18 -4.23 6.75 -20.98
N TYR A 19 -3.00 6.74 -21.50
CA TYR A 19 -2.73 6.78 -22.94
C TYR A 19 -2.42 5.40 -23.54
N ASN A 20 -1.67 4.57 -22.83
CA ASN A 20 -1.36 3.19 -23.21
C ASN A 20 -0.94 2.40 -21.96
N ILE A 21 -1.51 1.22 -21.74
CA ILE A 21 -1.12 0.32 -20.66
C ILE A 21 -0.39 -0.86 -21.29
N GLN A 22 0.90 -1.01 -21.00
CA GLN A 22 1.62 -2.22 -21.37
C GLN A 22 1.36 -3.31 -20.33
N TRP A 23 0.30 -4.10 -20.58
CA TRP A 23 -0.09 -5.22 -19.72
C TRP A 23 -0.34 -6.49 -20.56
N PRO A 24 0.66 -7.38 -20.69
CA PRO A 24 0.53 -8.60 -21.50
C PRO A 24 -0.31 -9.67 -20.78
N GLN A 25 -1.63 -9.43 -20.64
CA GLN A 25 -2.56 -10.26 -19.87
C GLN A 25 -2.55 -11.74 -20.28
N ASN A 26 -2.19 -12.07 -21.52
CA ASN A 26 -2.16 -13.45 -22.03
C ASN A 26 -0.91 -14.24 -21.64
N GLN A 27 0.01 -13.68 -20.85
CA GLN A 27 1.23 -14.35 -20.39
C GLN A 27 1.09 -14.73 -18.91
N VAL A 28 1.89 -15.69 -18.45
CA VAL A 28 2.10 -15.89 -17.02
C VAL A 28 2.96 -14.73 -16.54
N LEU A 29 2.35 -13.83 -15.77
CA LEU A 29 3.02 -12.61 -15.32
C LEU A 29 3.64 -12.81 -13.96
N SER A 30 3.03 -13.62 -13.09
CA SER A 30 3.44 -13.73 -11.70
C SER A 30 2.98 -15.04 -11.06
N PRO A 31 3.45 -15.35 -9.82
CA PRO A 31 2.99 -16.52 -9.07
C PRO A 31 1.47 -16.57 -8.84
N LEU A 32 0.77 -15.44 -8.89
CA LEU A 32 -0.69 -15.35 -8.72
C LEU A 32 -1.47 -15.44 -10.03
N THR A 33 -0.82 -15.31 -11.19
CA THR A 33 -1.51 -15.34 -12.48
C THR A 33 -2.25 -16.67 -12.66
N GLU A 34 -3.51 -16.61 -13.11
CA GLU A 34 -4.48 -17.73 -13.21
C GLU A 34 -4.93 -18.35 -11.88
N LYS A 35 -4.17 -18.19 -10.80
CA LYS A 35 -4.50 -18.74 -9.48
C LYS A 35 -5.39 -17.82 -8.65
N VAL A 36 -5.26 -16.50 -8.78
CA VAL A 36 -6.02 -15.52 -7.99
C VAL A 36 -6.72 -14.51 -8.89
N ASP A 37 -8.00 -14.29 -8.65
CA ASP A 37 -8.76 -13.18 -9.21
C ASP A 37 -9.12 -12.15 -8.12
N PHE A 38 -9.16 -10.88 -8.52
CA PHE A 38 -9.70 -9.81 -7.69
C PHE A 38 -11.13 -9.53 -8.11
N VAL A 39 -12.06 -9.58 -7.16
CA VAL A 39 -13.48 -9.35 -7.38
C VAL A 39 -13.93 -8.25 -6.44
N VAL A 40 -14.50 -7.18 -6.99
CA VAL A 40 -15.11 -6.13 -6.19
C VAL A 40 -16.60 -6.06 -6.48
N GLU A 41 -17.41 -5.88 -5.44
CA GLU A 41 -18.86 -5.84 -5.59
C GLU A 41 -19.31 -4.63 -6.41
N ASP A 42 -18.77 -3.45 -6.08
CA ASP A 42 -19.07 -2.18 -6.75
C ASP A 42 -17.81 -1.31 -6.74
N ILE A 43 -17.76 -0.28 -7.58
CA ILE A 43 -16.74 0.76 -7.59
C ILE A 43 -17.42 2.10 -7.87
N LYS A 44 -17.36 3.02 -6.91
CA LYS A 44 -18.00 4.35 -7.01
C LYS A 44 -17.11 5.50 -7.47
N PHE A 45 -15.80 5.32 -7.41
CA PHE A 45 -14.84 6.39 -7.66
C PHE A 45 -13.84 5.96 -8.72
N ALA A 46 -13.60 6.80 -9.73
CA ALA A 46 -12.59 6.53 -10.77
C ALA A 46 -11.19 6.24 -10.19
N TYR A 47 -10.83 6.89 -9.08
CA TYR A 47 -9.60 6.60 -8.35
C TYR A 47 -9.50 5.14 -7.86
N ASN A 48 -10.60 4.56 -7.39
CA ASN A 48 -10.63 3.16 -6.94
C ASN A 48 -10.54 2.20 -8.13
N ALA A 49 -11.20 2.52 -9.25
CA ALA A 49 -11.07 1.76 -10.49
C ALA A 49 -9.61 1.72 -10.97
N TRP A 50 -8.93 2.87 -10.98
CA TRP A 50 -7.51 2.95 -11.31
C TRP A 50 -6.62 2.16 -10.34
N SER A 51 -6.88 2.29 -9.04
CA SER A 51 -6.14 1.57 -8.02
C SER A 51 -6.31 0.06 -8.17
N LEU A 52 -7.49 -0.41 -8.60
CA LEU A 52 -7.77 -1.82 -8.85
C LEU A 52 -6.94 -2.36 -10.01
N LEU A 53 -6.92 -1.65 -11.15
CA LEU A 53 -6.09 -2.04 -12.28
C LEU A 53 -4.60 -2.06 -11.91
N ARG A 54 -4.12 -1.05 -11.18
CA ARG A 54 -2.72 -0.99 -10.76
C ARG A 54 -2.35 -2.13 -9.83
N LEU A 55 -3.22 -2.44 -8.90
CA LEU A 55 -3.04 -3.58 -8.01
C LEU A 55 -3.00 -4.89 -8.79
N ALA A 56 -3.92 -5.06 -9.74
CA ALA A 56 -4.00 -6.23 -10.61
C ALA A 56 -2.74 -6.37 -11.50
N MET A 57 -2.26 -5.29 -12.11
CA MET A 57 -1.01 -5.28 -12.88
C MET A 57 0.21 -5.60 -12.02
N PHE A 58 0.29 -5.04 -10.81
CA PHE A 58 1.40 -5.25 -9.90
C PHE A 58 1.52 -6.72 -9.49
N PHE A 59 0.39 -7.35 -9.16
CA PHE A 59 0.31 -8.74 -8.73
C PHE A 59 -0.03 -9.73 -9.86
N GLY A 60 0.00 -9.29 -11.13
CA GLY A 60 -0.22 -10.16 -12.30
C GLY A 60 -1.60 -10.82 -12.41
N VAL A 61 -2.65 -10.22 -11.85
CA VAL A 61 -4.04 -10.71 -11.89
C VAL A 61 -4.74 -10.22 -13.15
N ARG A 62 -5.01 -11.10 -14.13
CA ARG A 62 -5.40 -10.72 -15.51
C ARG A 62 -6.55 -9.71 -15.61
N HIS A 63 -7.74 -10.09 -15.16
CA HIS A 63 -8.94 -9.29 -15.37
C HIS A 63 -9.70 -9.17 -14.05
N PRO A 64 -9.50 -8.08 -13.28
CA PRO A 64 -10.32 -7.86 -12.09
C PRO A 64 -11.79 -7.76 -12.48
N LYS A 65 -12.66 -8.30 -11.62
CA LYS A 65 -14.11 -8.36 -11.84
C LYS A 65 -14.81 -7.30 -11.01
N VAL A 66 -15.83 -6.67 -11.59
CA VAL A 66 -16.79 -5.80 -10.91
C VAL A 66 -18.16 -6.46 -11.06
N LEU A 67 -18.82 -6.73 -9.94
CA LEU A 67 -20.12 -7.43 -9.96
C LEU A 67 -21.25 -6.50 -10.42
N SER A 68 -21.25 -5.25 -9.95
CA SER A 68 -22.25 -4.26 -10.36
C SER A 68 -22.08 -3.83 -11.83
N ASN A 69 -23.14 -3.24 -12.37
CA ASN A 69 -23.14 -2.59 -13.69
C ASN A 69 -22.46 -1.21 -13.74
N MET A 70 -21.94 -0.73 -12.60
CA MET A 70 -21.34 0.60 -12.48
C MET A 70 -22.25 1.74 -12.99
N SER A 71 -23.57 1.57 -13.03
CA SER A 71 -24.52 2.56 -13.60
C SER A 71 -24.47 3.93 -12.93
N LYS A 72 -24.03 4.00 -11.67
CA LYS A 72 -23.87 5.24 -10.88
C LYS A 72 -22.44 5.78 -10.89
N THR A 73 -21.55 5.13 -11.62
CA THR A 73 -20.14 5.46 -11.71
C THR A 73 -19.74 5.46 -13.17
N THR A 74 -19.60 6.63 -13.75
CA THR A 74 -18.72 6.74 -14.90
C THR A 74 -17.32 6.80 -14.32
N PRO A 75 -16.44 5.81 -14.53
CA PRO A 75 -15.01 5.97 -14.25
C PRO A 75 -14.41 6.96 -15.26
N SER A 76 -14.99 8.17 -15.35
CA SER A 76 -14.52 9.29 -16.13
C SER A 76 -13.22 9.75 -15.50
N MET A 77 -12.17 9.12 -15.98
CA MET A 77 -10.78 9.56 -15.95
C MET A 77 -10.73 10.58 -17.06
N ASP A 78 -10.30 11.82 -16.83
CA ASP A 78 -10.45 12.92 -17.78
C ASP A 78 -9.67 12.67 -19.10
N ILE A 79 -10.37 11.91 -19.93
CA ILE A 79 -10.43 11.82 -21.37
C ILE A 79 -10.20 13.20 -21.98
N MET A 80 -9.13 13.41 -22.74
CA MET A 80 -9.46 14.02 -24.03
C MET A 80 -10.18 13.00 -24.93
N LEU A 81 -9.87 11.68 -24.91
CA LEU A 81 -10.61 10.71 -25.74
C LEU A 81 -10.69 9.18 -25.36
N SER A 82 -10.26 8.62 -24.19
CA SER A 82 -10.33 7.12 -24.00
C SER A 82 -10.32 6.48 -22.59
N GLY A 83 -10.42 7.23 -21.49
CA GLY A 83 -10.26 6.68 -20.13
C GLY A 83 -11.18 5.50 -19.76
N ASN A 84 -12.50 5.66 -19.88
CA ASN A 84 -13.47 4.58 -19.60
C ASN A 84 -13.10 3.29 -20.35
N ARG A 85 -12.67 3.42 -21.62
CA ARG A 85 -12.33 2.30 -22.50
C ARG A 85 -11.25 1.42 -21.90
N LEU A 86 -10.19 1.98 -21.32
CA LEU A 86 -9.10 1.19 -20.73
C LEU A 86 -9.58 0.33 -19.57
N PHE A 87 -10.42 0.89 -18.69
CA PHE A 87 -10.97 0.11 -17.58
C PHE A 87 -11.82 -1.05 -18.09
N PHE A 88 -12.77 -0.79 -19.00
CA PHE A 88 -13.60 -1.85 -19.58
C PHE A 88 -12.82 -2.84 -20.47
N MET A 89 -11.69 -2.44 -21.07
CA MET A 89 -10.81 -3.34 -21.82
C MET A 89 -10.07 -4.33 -20.91
N HIS A 90 -9.73 -3.91 -19.70
CA HIS A 90 -8.88 -4.69 -18.80
C HIS A 90 -9.60 -5.32 -17.61
N SER A 91 -10.86 -4.96 -17.36
CA SER A 91 -11.70 -5.51 -16.29
C SER A 91 -12.97 -6.18 -16.86
N ARG A 92 -13.62 -7.02 -16.05
CA ARG A 92 -14.92 -7.63 -16.37
C ARG A 92 -15.99 -6.97 -15.49
N VAL A 93 -16.85 -6.14 -16.08
CA VAL A 93 -17.97 -5.49 -15.40
C VAL A 93 -19.26 -6.29 -15.63
N GLU A 94 -20.25 -6.19 -14.73
CA GLU A 94 -21.43 -7.07 -14.72
C GLU A 94 -21.06 -8.56 -14.66
N SER A 95 -19.98 -8.86 -13.92
CA SER A 95 -19.49 -10.22 -13.77
C SER A 95 -20.13 -10.92 -12.57
N HIS A 96 -19.84 -12.21 -12.43
CA HIS A 96 -20.29 -13.03 -11.32
C HIS A 96 -19.08 -13.65 -10.63
N VAL A 97 -19.22 -13.91 -9.32
CA VAL A 97 -18.28 -14.76 -8.59
C VAL A 97 -18.26 -16.15 -9.23
N SER A 98 -17.09 -16.79 -9.26
CA SER A 98 -16.91 -18.08 -9.91
C SER A 98 -17.33 -19.22 -8.98
N GLU A 99 -18.15 -20.14 -9.49
CA GLU A 99 -18.55 -21.36 -8.76
C GLU A 99 -17.42 -22.40 -8.65
N SER A 100 -16.40 -22.32 -9.52
CA SER A 100 -15.30 -23.29 -9.56
C SER A 100 -14.07 -22.86 -8.75
N LYS A 101 -14.06 -21.62 -8.25
CA LYS A 101 -12.97 -21.06 -7.43
C LYS A 101 -13.41 -20.94 -5.98
N ILE A 102 -12.43 -21.00 -5.07
CA ILE A 102 -12.65 -20.70 -3.65
C ILE A 102 -12.82 -19.19 -3.50
N ARG A 103 -13.97 -18.74 -3.02
CA ARG A 103 -14.32 -17.33 -2.84
C ARG A 103 -14.03 -16.91 -1.40
N ILE A 104 -13.15 -15.94 -1.25
CA ILE A 104 -12.71 -15.41 0.05
C ILE A 104 -13.27 -14.00 0.20
N ALA A 105 -14.26 -13.85 1.07
CA ALA A 105 -14.80 -12.56 1.45
C ALA A 105 -13.78 -11.83 2.33
N LEU A 106 -13.37 -10.63 1.91
CA LEU A 106 -12.67 -9.68 2.76
C LEU A 106 -13.71 -8.79 3.45
N THR A 107 -14.17 -9.23 4.63
CA THR A 107 -15.24 -8.57 5.38
C THR A 107 -14.95 -8.55 6.88
N PRO A 108 -15.01 -7.37 7.52
CA PRO A 108 -14.73 -7.25 8.95
C PRO A 108 -15.88 -7.71 9.86
N ASN A 109 -17.09 -7.92 9.32
CA ASN A 109 -18.32 -8.07 10.12
C ASN A 109 -18.90 -9.49 10.16
N HIS A 110 -18.11 -10.51 9.82
CA HIS A 110 -18.65 -11.87 9.74
C HIS A 110 -18.20 -12.74 10.93
N PRO A 111 -19.10 -13.45 11.62
CA PRO A 111 -18.76 -14.25 12.81
C PRO A 111 -17.71 -15.34 12.57
N ARG A 112 -17.63 -15.86 11.33
CA ARG A 112 -16.62 -16.86 10.92
C ARG A 112 -15.35 -16.23 10.34
N ALA A 113 -15.20 -14.91 10.36
CA ALA A 113 -14.05 -14.25 9.79
C ALA A 113 -12.80 -14.46 10.67
N PHE A 114 -11.67 -14.68 10.03
CA PHE A 114 -10.37 -14.84 10.69
C PHE A 114 -9.32 -13.86 10.10
N PRO A 115 -8.21 -13.58 10.80
CA PRO A 115 -7.16 -12.70 10.30
C PRO A 115 -6.61 -13.14 8.93
N VAL A 116 -6.42 -12.19 8.01
CA VAL A 116 -5.86 -12.44 6.67
C VAL A 116 -4.45 -13.08 6.69
N GLN A 117 -3.72 -12.94 7.80
CA GLN A 117 -2.40 -13.54 8.03
C GLN A 117 -2.47 -15.05 8.22
N GLU A 118 -3.62 -15.57 8.66
CA GLU A 118 -3.85 -17.01 8.84
C GLU A 118 -4.28 -17.69 7.53
N LEU A 119 -4.38 -16.94 6.42
CA LEU A 119 -4.53 -17.51 5.10
C LEU A 119 -3.31 -18.36 4.74
N ALA A 120 -3.43 -19.67 4.93
CA ALA A 120 -2.36 -20.61 4.70
C ALA A 120 -2.52 -21.26 3.33
N TRP A 121 -1.74 -20.77 2.35
CA TRP A 121 -1.85 -21.19 0.95
C TRP A 121 -1.86 -22.71 0.75
N HIS A 122 -1.02 -23.43 1.50
CA HIS A 122 -0.89 -24.89 1.41
C HIS A 122 -1.93 -25.68 2.22
N ARG A 123 -2.53 -25.08 3.26
CA ARG A 123 -3.55 -25.75 4.11
C ARG A 123 -4.96 -25.54 3.58
N GLN A 124 -5.22 -24.36 3.03
CA GLN A 124 -6.54 -23.96 2.57
C GLN A 124 -6.74 -24.15 1.07
N PHE A 125 -5.65 -24.22 0.28
CA PHE A 125 -5.75 -24.39 -1.18
C PHE A 125 -5.01 -25.65 -1.64
N HIS A 126 -5.75 -26.76 -1.71
CA HIS A 126 -5.29 -27.99 -2.37
C HIS A 126 -5.63 -27.93 -3.86
N PHE A 127 -4.78 -27.27 -4.64
CA PHE A 127 -4.84 -27.38 -6.09
C PHE A 127 -4.37 -28.79 -6.49
N LYS A 128 -5.28 -29.76 -6.59
CA LYS A 128 -5.02 -30.94 -7.43
C LYS A 128 -4.91 -30.43 -8.86
N GLU A 129 -3.92 -30.90 -9.61
CA GLU A 129 -3.52 -30.41 -10.95
C GLU A 129 -4.70 -30.23 -11.93
N HIS A 130 -5.88 -30.81 -11.67
CA HIS A 130 -7.03 -30.77 -12.56
C HIS A 130 -8.41 -30.44 -11.95
N GLN A 131 -8.57 -30.01 -10.68
CA GLN A 131 -9.94 -29.83 -10.10
C GLN A 131 -10.22 -28.63 -9.16
N SER A 132 -9.28 -27.74 -8.86
CA SER A 132 -9.63 -26.46 -8.18
C SER A 132 -9.20 -25.28 -9.03
N ALA A 133 -10.15 -24.44 -9.45
CA ALA A 133 -9.95 -23.46 -10.51
C ALA A 133 -9.18 -22.20 -10.06
N GLY A 134 -8.82 -22.07 -8.77
CA GLY A 134 -8.17 -20.88 -8.21
C GLY A 134 -8.91 -20.30 -7.00
N VAL A 135 -8.56 -19.08 -6.65
CA VAL A 135 -9.10 -18.29 -5.54
C VAL A 135 -9.67 -16.97 -6.08
N GLU A 136 -10.78 -16.50 -5.52
CA GLU A 136 -11.28 -15.14 -5.71
C GLU A 136 -11.19 -14.37 -4.40
N LEU A 137 -10.47 -13.25 -4.40
CA LEU A 137 -10.56 -12.28 -3.31
C LEU A 137 -11.76 -11.37 -3.60
N VAL A 138 -12.81 -11.52 -2.80
CA VAL A 138 -14.08 -10.80 -2.97
C VAL A 138 -14.17 -9.68 -1.94
N LEU A 139 -14.33 -8.45 -2.41
CA LEU A 139 -14.34 -7.26 -1.57
C LEU A 139 -15.53 -6.35 -1.87
N GLY A 140 -16.21 -5.94 -0.80
CA GLY A 140 -17.30 -4.98 -0.86
C GLY A 140 -16.82 -3.54 -0.81
N MET A 141 -17.75 -2.60 -0.92
CA MET A 141 -17.46 -1.16 -0.84
C MET A 141 -17.03 -0.76 0.58
N GLU A 142 -16.89 0.55 0.84
CA GLU A 142 -16.51 1.07 2.16
C GLU A 142 -17.43 0.61 3.31
N ASN A 143 -18.67 0.17 3.00
CA ASN A 143 -19.62 -0.39 3.98
C ASN A 143 -19.55 -1.92 4.13
N GLY A 144 -18.60 -2.58 3.44
CA GLY A 144 -18.51 -4.03 3.36
C GLY A 144 -19.28 -4.62 2.17
N LEU A 145 -19.38 -5.94 2.18
CA LEU A 145 -20.13 -6.74 1.19
C LEU A 145 -21.62 -6.72 1.50
N SER A 146 -22.48 -6.79 0.46
CA SER A 146 -23.87 -7.19 0.68
C SER A 146 -23.96 -8.62 1.20
N GLU A 147 -25.04 -8.91 1.92
CA GLU A 147 -25.32 -10.22 2.49
C GLU A 147 -25.29 -11.32 1.41
N ASN A 148 -25.99 -11.10 0.30
CA ASN A 148 -26.01 -12.04 -0.83
C ASN A 148 -24.61 -12.39 -1.37
N VAL A 149 -23.71 -11.41 -1.51
CA VAL A 149 -22.35 -11.66 -2.01
C VAL A 149 -21.48 -12.31 -0.94
N ALA A 150 -21.65 -11.94 0.33
CA ALA A 150 -20.93 -12.54 1.44
C ALA A 150 -21.34 -14.01 1.66
N GLU A 151 -22.63 -14.34 1.55
CA GLU A 151 -23.14 -15.73 1.64
C GLU A 151 -22.67 -16.60 0.48
N ALA A 152 -22.42 -16.00 -0.70
CA ALA A 152 -21.81 -16.69 -1.82
C ALA A 152 -20.31 -16.95 -1.64
N CYS A 153 -19.68 -16.54 -0.53
CA CYS A 153 -18.27 -16.80 -0.27
C CYS A 153 -18.05 -18.03 0.61
N ASP A 154 -16.95 -18.74 0.39
CA ASP A 154 -16.61 -19.97 1.09
C ASP A 154 -15.84 -19.69 2.39
N LEU A 155 -14.95 -18.68 2.36
CA LEU A 155 -14.12 -18.24 3.47
C LEU A 155 -14.31 -16.75 3.76
N TYR A 156 -14.05 -16.36 5.01
CA TYR A 156 -14.22 -14.99 5.49
C TYR A 156 -12.95 -14.55 6.18
N THR A 157 -12.42 -13.41 5.77
CA THR A 157 -11.19 -12.86 6.34
C THR A 157 -11.32 -11.39 6.63
N TYR A 158 -10.51 -10.91 7.58
CA TYR A 158 -10.40 -9.50 7.89
C TYR A 158 -8.94 -9.09 8.05
N ILE A 159 -8.68 -7.79 7.98
CA ILE A 159 -7.36 -7.23 8.31
C ILE A 159 -7.39 -6.75 9.75
N PRO A 160 -6.59 -7.34 10.65
CA PRO A 160 -6.48 -6.89 12.02
C PRO A 160 -6.07 -5.41 12.09
N GLN A 161 -6.81 -4.64 12.88
CA GLN A 161 -6.54 -3.23 13.11
C GLN A 161 -5.98 -2.98 14.51
N TYR A 162 -5.18 -1.93 14.63
CA TYR A 162 -4.44 -1.58 15.84
C TYR A 162 -4.89 -0.22 16.38
N GLY A 163 -5.24 0.72 15.50
CA GLY A 163 -5.90 1.96 15.88
C GLY A 163 -7.41 1.86 15.81
N SER A 164 -8.11 2.99 15.78
CA SER A 164 -9.57 3.01 15.81
C SER A 164 -10.10 4.29 15.17
N ILE A 165 -11.42 4.36 14.92
CA ILE A 165 -12.23 5.40 14.23
C ILE A 165 -12.42 5.31 12.71
N GLY A 166 -11.97 4.24 12.07
CA GLY A 166 -12.25 4.01 10.66
C GLY A 166 -11.50 2.79 10.14
N SER A 167 -12.18 1.97 9.32
CA SER A 167 -11.55 0.84 8.65
C SER A 167 -10.53 1.31 7.61
N LEU A 168 -9.75 0.42 7.00
CA LEU A 168 -8.93 0.73 5.82
C LEU A 168 -9.80 1.16 4.63
N SER A 169 -9.22 1.89 3.68
CA SER A 169 -9.88 2.05 2.38
C SER A 169 -10.04 0.69 1.70
N MET A 170 -11.09 0.51 0.92
CA MET A 170 -11.37 -0.72 0.18
C MET A 170 -10.11 -1.26 -0.53
N LEU A 171 -9.46 -0.43 -1.34
CA LEU A 171 -8.32 -0.87 -2.14
C LEU A 171 -7.05 -1.08 -1.31
N SER A 172 -6.85 -0.34 -0.22
CA SER A 172 -5.79 -0.64 0.76
C SER A 172 -5.99 -2.02 1.39
N ALA A 173 -7.24 -2.38 1.71
CA ALA A 173 -7.56 -3.70 2.24
C ALA A 173 -7.26 -4.81 1.22
N LEU A 174 -7.73 -4.65 -0.03
CA LEU A 174 -7.43 -5.60 -1.11
C LEU A 174 -5.92 -5.75 -1.32
N SER A 175 -5.15 -4.67 -1.21
CA SER A 175 -3.70 -4.70 -1.42
C SER A 175 -2.96 -5.54 -0.39
N ILE A 176 -3.40 -5.49 0.88
CA ILE A 176 -2.85 -6.32 1.95
C ILE A 176 -3.21 -7.79 1.71
N ALA A 177 -4.48 -8.08 1.39
CA ALA A 177 -4.91 -9.45 1.12
C ALA A 177 -4.18 -10.07 -0.09
N ALA A 178 -4.03 -9.30 -1.18
CA ALA A 178 -3.28 -9.70 -2.36
C ALA A 178 -1.80 -9.98 -2.03
N HIS A 179 -1.16 -9.12 -1.22
CA HIS A 179 0.21 -9.34 -0.77
C HIS A 179 0.35 -10.57 0.13
N SER A 180 -0.62 -10.83 1.00
CA SER A 180 -0.65 -12.05 1.83
C SER A 180 -0.69 -13.32 0.96
N LEU A 181 -1.56 -13.33 -0.06
CA LEU A 181 -1.61 -14.44 -1.03
C LEU A 181 -0.33 -14.55 -1.86
N TRP A 182 0.25 -13.42 -2.30
CA TRP A 182 1.52 -13.40 -3.03
C TRP A 182 2.64 -14.10 -2.26
N ARG A 183 2.81 -13.75 -0.98
CA ARG A 183 3.77 -14.38 -0.07
C ARG A 183 3.56 -15.89 0.04
N GLY A 184 2.29 -16.31 0.18
CA GLY A 184 1.93 -17.72 0.24
C GLY A 184 2.27 -18.48 -1.05
N ALA A 185 2.02 -17.87 -2.20
CA ALA A 185 2.28 -18.45 -3.51
C ALA A 185 3.78 -18.57 -3.81
N VAL A 186 4.58 -17.54 -3.54
CA VAL A 186 6.04 -17.55 -3.75
C VAL A 186 6.70 -18.64 -2.89
N ARG A 187 6.30 -18.80 -1.63
CA ARG A 187 6.83 -19.85 -0.73
C ARG A 187 6.58 -21.28 -1.22
N LYS A 188 5.49 -21.51 -1.95
CA LYS A 188 5.18 -22.84 -2.52
C LYS A 188 6.20 -23.22 -3.59
N ASP A 189 6.67 -22.27 -4.37
CA ASP A 189 7.67 -22.53 -5.41
C ASP A 189 9.09 -22.74 -4.80
N GLU A 190 9.34 -22.21 -3.61
CA GLU A 190 10.60 -22.37 -2.85
C GLU A 190 10.63 -23.60 -1.91
N SER A 191 9.55 -24.39 -1.83
CA SER A 191 9.44 -25.50 -0.87
C SER A 191 10.20 -26.76 -1.31
N TYR A 192 11.53 -26.69 -1.19
CA TYR A 192 12.38 -27.82 -0.79
C TYR A 192 13.30 -27.47 0.40
N LEU A 193 13.34 -26.21 0.87
CA LEU A 193 14.44 -25.80 1.77
C LEU A 193 14.07 -25.25 3.16
N HIS A 194 12.85 -24.79 3.46
CA HIS A 194 12.63 -24.11 4.75
C HIS A 194 11.29 -24.44 5.44
N MET A 195 11.31 -25.50 6.25
CA MET A 195 10.44 -25.61 7.44
C MET A 195 11.05 -24.78 8.57
N GLY A 196 10.30 -23.87 9.21
CA GLY A 196 10.76 -23.35 10.50
C GLY A 196 10.10 -22.12 11.12
N LEU A 197 9.41 -21.27 10.35
CA LEU A 197 8.77 -20.07 10.93
C LEU A 197 7.26 -20.11 10.68
N GLU A 198 6.48 -20.21 11.76
CA GLU A 198 5.04 -19.92 11.69
C GLU A 198 4.85 -18.49 11.18
N PRO A 199 3.83 -18.23 10.34
CA PRO A 199 3.53 -16.88 9.90
C PRO A 199 3.26 -15.99 11.14
N PRO A 200 3.80 -14.76 11.17
CA PRO A 200 3.57 -13.83 12.27
C PRO A 200 2.06 -13.60 12.45
N ARG A 201 1.62 -13.65 13.71
CA ARG A 201 0.20 -13.49 14.09
C ARG A 201 -0.02 -12.07 14.60
N ALA A 202 -1.19 -11.51 14.32
CA ALA A 202 -1.61 -10.21 14.82
C ALA A 202 -2.22 -10.32 16.23
N SER A 203 -1.39 -10.58 17.23
CA SER A 203 -1.80 -10.85 18.62
C SER A 203 -2.47 -9.65 19.30
N HIS A 204 -2.03 -8.44 19.00
CA HIS A 204 -2.62 -7.19 19.48
C HIS A 204 -3.57 -6.55 18.47
N GLY A 205 -3.78 -7.14 17.29
CA GLY A 205 -4.75 -6.65 16.32
C GLY A 205 -6.19 -7.01 16.70
N HIS A 206 -7.18 -6.35 16.11
CA HIS A 206 -8.60 -6.65 16.32
C HIS A 206 -9.41 -6.71 15.02
N MET A 207 -10.49 -7.49 15.01
CA MET A 207 -11.41 -7.60 13.88
C MET A 207 -12.26 -6.34 13.73
N PRO A 208 -12.11 -5.52 12.68
CA PRO A 208 -12.77 -4.22 12.59
C PRO A 208 -14.28 -4.33 12.86
N LEU A 209 -14.87 -3.30 13.47
CA LEU A 209 -16.30 -3.28 13.82
C LEU A 209 -16.82 -4.43 14.72
N SER A 210 -15.97 -5.28 15.29
CA SER A 210 -16.44 -6.34 16.19
C SER A 210 -17.06 -5.74 17.46
N ASN A 211 -18.24 -6.20 17.85
CA ASN A 211 -18.81 -5.88 19.17
C ASN A 211 -18.58 -7.02 20.16
N SER A 212 -17.49 -7.79 19.97
CA SER A 212 -17.25 -8.99 20.79
C SER A 212 -17.20 -8.62 22.27
N PRO A 213 -18.00 -9.29 23.13
CA PRO A 213 -17.87 -9.15 24.58
C PRO A 213 -16.54 -9.73 25.07
N ASP A 214 -16.00 -10.73 24.35
CA ASP A 214 -14.72 -11.38 24.62
C ASP A 214 -13.57 -10.62 23.97
N ARG A 215 -13.32 -9.39 24.44
CA ARG A 215 -12.20 -8.58 23.94
C ARG A 215 -10.88 -9.23 24.29
N VAL A 216 -9.98 -9.30 23.31
CA VAL A 216 -8.58 -9.64 23.52
C VAL A 216 -7.97 -8.62 24.49
N GLN A 217 -7.19 -9.10 25.46
CA GLN A 217 -6.49 -8.24 26.41
C GLN A 217 -5.61 -7.23 25.66
N ASN A 218 -5.55 -5.97 26.12
CA ASN A 218 -4.83 -4.88 25.46
C ASN A 218 -5.34 -4.50 24.05
N SER A 219 -6.59 -4.85 23.72
CA SER A 219 -7.26 -4.38 22.50
C SER A 219 -8.13 -3.14 22.72
N LEU A 220 -8.23 -2.28 21.71
CA LEU A 220 -9.11 -1.11 21.74
C LEU A 220 -10.57 -1.52 21.55
N PRO A 221 -11.51 -0.78 22.17
CA PRO A 221 -12.90 -0.78 21.74
C PRO A 221 -13.01 -0.47 20.24
N HIS A 222 -13.86 -1.21 19.54
CA HIS A 222 -14.21 -0.93 18.15
C HIS A 222 -14.93 0.41 17.98
N GLU A 223 -14.96 0.90 16.73
CA GLU A 223 -15.45 2.21 16.32
C GLU A 223 -16.76 2.63 16.99
N ILE A 224 -17.75 1.74 17.07
CA ILE A 224 -19.07 2.02 17.69
C ILE A 224 -18.90 2.55 19.12
N ASN A 225 -17.99 1.94 19.90
CA ASN A 225 -17.73 2.34 21.29
C ASN A 225 -16.92 3.64 21.40
N LEU A 226 -16.31 4.10 20.30
CA LEU A 226 -15.55 5.35 20.25
C LEU A 226 -16.34 6.51 19.63
N LEU A 227 -17.43 6.27 18.91
CA LEU A 227 -18.22 7.32 18.24
C LEU A 227 -18.70 8.42 19.20
N GLY A 228 -19.00 8.06 20.46
CA GLY A 228 -19.40 9.03 21.49
C GLY A 228 -18.25 9.76 22.18
N ARG A 229 -17.00 9.41 21.90
CA ARG A 229 -15.82 10.01 22.57
C ARG A 229 -15.32 11.24 21.80
N SER A 230 -14.72 12.19 22.53
CA SER A 230 -14.05 13.33 21.91
C SER A 230 -12.77 12.88 21.19
N ASN A 231 -12.33 13.64 20.17
CA ASN A 231 -11.07 13.37 19.47
C ASN A 231 -9.88 13.29 20.42
N ALA A 232 -9.86 14.10 21.50
CA ALA A 232 -8.80 14.09 22.50
C ALA A 232 -8.81 12.81 23.34
N ALA A 233 -9.99 12.32 23.73
CA ALA A 233 -10.11 11.06 24.45
C ALA A 233 -9.69 9.87 23.57
N ILE A 234 -10.02 9.90 22.28
CA ILE A 234 -9.59 8.88 21.33
C ILE A 234 -8.05 8.91 21.15
N LYS A 235 -7.45 10.10 21.05
CA LYS A 235 -5.99 10.27 20.98
C LYS A 235 -5.28 9.65 22.18
N ALA A 236 -5.74 9.97 23.39
CA ALA A 236 -5.14 9.44 24.62
C ALA A 236 -5.22 7.91 24.68
N LEU A 237 -6.36 7.35 24.27
CA LEU A 237 -6.56 5.91 24.20
C LEU A 237 -5.65 5.22 23.17
N LEU A 238 -5.50 5.82 21.98
CA LEU A 238 -4.58 5.32 20.95
C LEU A 238 -3.12 5.37 21.43
N GLU A 239 -2.74 6.45 22.11
CA GLU A 239 -1.41 6.62 22.70
C GLU A 239 -1.13 5.58 23.79
N GLU A 240 -2.08 5.33 24.69
CA GLU A 240 -1.98 4.29 25.70
C GLU A 240 -1.73 2.92 25.06
N ARG A 241 -2.48 2.56 24.01
CA ARG A 241 -2.25 1.31 23.28
C ARG A 241 -0.88 1.27 22.60
N ARG A 242 -0.41 2.39 22.03
CA ARG A 242 0.91 2.45 21.37
C ARG A 242 2.06 2.09 22.31
N ARG A 243 1.92 2.36 23.61
CA ARG A 243 2.94 2.03 24.62
C ARG A 243 3.13 0.52 24.82
N CYS A 244 2.18 -0.31 24.39
CA CYS A 244 2.33 -1.76 24.43
C CYS A 244 3.22 -2.30 23.30
N TYR A 245 3.58 -1.49 22.30
CA TYR A 245 4.40 -1.95 21.18
C TYR A 245 5.88 -1.80 21.46
N ASN A 246 6.65 -2.85 21.16
CA ASN A 246 8.11 -2.86 21.26
C ASN A 246 8.80 -1.87 20.30
N LEU A 247 8.18 -1.61 19.14
CA LEU A 247 8.67 -0.66 18.14
C LEU A 247 7.53 0.26 17.70
N GLN A 248 7.79 1.56 17.71
CA GLN A 248 6.89 2.54 17.14
C GLN A 248 7.00 2.54 15.61
N LEU A 249 5.89 2.87 14.94
CA LEU A 249 5.84 3.06 13.50
C LEU A 249 5.37 4.47 13.22
N SER A 250 5.97 5.14 12.25
CA SER A 250 5.57 6.46 11.79
C SER A 250 5.73 6.57 10.29
N VAL A 251 5.07 7.56 9.68
CA VAL A 251 5.15 7.79 8.23
C VAL A 251 5.70 9.17 7.94
N LEU A 252 6.63 9.25 7.00
CA LEU A 252 7.16 10.50 6.45
C LEU A 252 6.77 10.60 4.99
N ILE A 253 6.07 11.67 4.61
CA ILE A 253 5.63 11.93 3.24
C ILE A 253 6.29 13.20 2.75
N TYR A 254 6.95 13.15 1.60
CA TYR A 254 7.32 14.35 0.86
C TYR A 254 6.13 14.80 0.02
N ASN A 255 5.77 16.08 0.02
CA ASN A 255 4.58 16.58 -0.68
C ASN A 255 4.93 17.87 -1.42
N GLU A 256 5.59 17.80 -2.55
CA GLU A 256 5.87 18.97 -3.39
C GLU A 256 4.75 19.17 -4.42
N LEU A 257 4.32 18.09 -5.09
CA LEU A 257 3.37 18.13 -6.20
C LEU A 257 1.90 18.03 -5.75
N GLY A 258 1.62 17.94 -4.45
CA GLY A 258 0.25 17.82 -3.93
C GLY A 258 -0.31 16.42 -4.14
N ASP A 259 0.29 15.43 -3.49
CA ASP A 259 -0.14 14.03 -3.58
C ASP A 259 -1.59 13.84 -3.09
N ARG A 260 -2.40 13.12 -3.88
CA ARG A 260 -3.82 12.87 -3.59
C ARG A 260 -4.02 11.70 -2.62
N ASN A 261 -2.99 10.86 -2.42
CA ASN A 261 -3.03 9.67 -1.59
C ASN A 261 -2.79 9.95 -0.09
N ILE A 262 -2.31 11.14 0.28
CA ILE A 262 -1.94 11.48 1.67
C ILE A 262 -3.06 11.19 2.65
N GLY A 263 -4.31 11.50 2.29
CA GLY A 263 -5.46 11.20 3.16
C GLY A 263 -5.60 9.70 3.44
N ALA A 264 -5.46 8.86 2.41
CA ALA A 264 -5.50 7.40 2.57
C ALA A 264 -4.28 6.85 3.32
N VAL A 265 -3.09 7.46 3.15
CA VAL A 265 -1.90 7.12 3.94
C VAL A 265 -2.10 7.43 5.42
N ILE A 266 -2.70 8.58 5.76
CA ILE A 266 -3.07 8.91 7.15
C ILE A 266 -4.06 7.90 7.71
N ARG A 267 -5.03 7.46 6.89
CA ARG A 267 -6.00 6.42 7.27
C ARG A 267 -5.30 5.09 7.57
N ASN A 268 -4.37 4.66 6.72
CA ASN A 268 -3.54 3.47 6.95
C ASN A 268 -2.70 3.60 8.22
N ALA A 269 -2.03 4.74 8.41
CA ALA A 269 -1.24 5.02 9.60
C ALA A 269 -2.08 4.93 10.88
N ASN A 270 -3.32 5.43 10.84
CA ASN A 270 -4.27 5.31 11.94
C ASN A 270 -4.66 3.86 12.20
N VAL A 271 -5.01 3.10 11.16
CA VAL A 271 -5.36 1.67 11.27
C VAL A 271 -4.23 0.88 11.93
N PHE A 272 -2.97 1.13 11.62
CA PHE A 272 -1.82 0.45 12.23
C PHE A 272 -1.24 1.15 13.46
N ASN A 273 -1.98 2.13 14.00
CA ASN A 273 -1.66 2.91 15.19
C ASN A 273 -0.23 3.48 15.18
N CYS A 274 0.12 4.17 14.10
CA CYS A 274 1.38 4.89 14.00
C CYS A 274 1.45 6.02 15.04
N GLU A 275 2.66 6.39 15.48
CA GLU A 275 2.89 7.48 16.43
C GLU A 275 2.54 8.83 15.78
N TYR A 276 3.05 9.08 14.57
CA TYR A 276 2.74 10.27 13.80
C TYR A 276 2.80 10.07 12.28
N VAL A 277 2.26 11.06 11.55
CA VAL A 277 2.49 11.26 10.12
C VAL A 277 3.14 12.63 9.91
N ALA A 278 4.38 12.65 9.44
CA ALA A 278 5.10 13.86 9.08
C ALA A 278 4.94 14.15 7.59
N ILE A 279 4.57 15.38 7.24
CA ILE A 279 4.41 15.85 5.87
C ILE A 279 5.39 17.00 5.63
N VAL A 280 6.33 16.79 4.72
CA VAL A 280 7.37 17.77 4.35
C VAL A 280 6.94 18.54 3.10
N ASN A 281 7.37 19.80 3.02
CA ASN A 281 7.11 20.75 1.94
C ASN A 281 5.69 21.35 1.96
N ARG A 282 4.73 20.80 1.23
CA ARG A 282 3.37 21.36 1.16
C ARG A 282 2.51 20.85 2.31
N ARG A 283 2.00 21.80 3.11
CA ARG A 283 1.06 21.50 4.21
C ARG A 283 -0.35 21.11 3.75
N ARG A 284 -0.80 21.62 2.60
CA ARG A 284 -2.14 21.35 2.07
C ARG A 284 -2.17 20.00 1.34
N PHE A 285 -3.07 19.13 1.77
CA PHE A 285 -3.33 17.82 1.16
C PHE A 285 -4.84 17.55 1.03
N ASN A 286 -5.22 16.56 0.23
CA ASN A 286 -6.60 16.13 0.10
C ASN A 286 -7.02 15.28 1.32
N ARG A 287 -7.94 15.81 2.13
CA ARG A 287 -8.43 15.16 3.36
C ARG A 287 -9.52 14.11 3.10
N ARG A 288 -10.11 14.03 1.90
CA ARG A 288 -11.25 13.14 1.62
C ARG A 288 -10.93 11.68 1.92
N GLY A 289 -9.74 11.21 1.52
CA GLY A 289 -9.31 9.83 1.78
C GLY A 289 -9.04 9.49 3.24
N ALA A 290 -8.92 10.50 4.12
CA ALA A 290 -8.64 10.29 5.54
C ALA A 290 -9.89 9.97 6.35
N LEU A 291 -11.10 10.29 5.86
CA LEU A 291 -12.38 10.06 6.54
C LEU A 291 -12.40 10.48 8.03
N GLY A 292 -11.70 11.56 8.39
CA GLY A 292 -11.67 12.06 9.77
C GLY A 292 -10.50 11.57 10.61
N THR A 293 -9.77 10.52 10.18
CA THR A 293 -8.58 9.99 10.89
C THR A 293 -7.51 11.05 11.14
N GLN A 294 -7.40 12.06 10.27
CA GLN A 294 -6.49 13.20 10.47
C GLN A 294 -6.79 14.02 11.73
N LYS A 295 -7.98 13.89 12.34
CA LYS A 295 -8.34 14.59 13.58
C LYS A 295 -7.80 13.88 14.82
N VAL A 296 -7.55 12.58 14.76
CA VAL A 296 -7.05 11.77 15.88
C VAL A 296 -5.62 11.28 15.68
N MET A 297 -5.10 11.30 14.45
CA MET A 297 -3.68 11.12 14.17
C MET A 297 -2.89 12.37 14.56
N ASP A 298 -1.65 12.19 15.02
CA ASP A 298 -0.69 13.29 15.13
C ASP A 298 -0.08 13.57 13.75
N VAL A 299 -0.52 14.66 13.10
CA VAL A 299 -0.04 15.05 11.76
C VAL A 299 0.85 16.28 11.90
N ARG A 300 2.14 16.11 11.63
CA ARG A 300 3.18 17.14 11.74
C ARG A 300 3.56 17.67 10.37
N PHE A 301 3.86 18.96 10.29
CA PHE A 301 4.21 19.62 9.05
C PHE A 301 5.55 20.31 9.16
N PHE A 302 6.42 20.06 8.20
CA PHE A 302 7.75 20.66 8.12
C PHE A 302 7.98 21.24 6.74
N GLU A 303 8.79 22.29 6.65
CA GLU A 303 9.19 22.84 5.35
C GLU A 303 10.22 21.93 4.68
N SER A 304 11.17 21.41 5.46
CA SER A 304 12.24 20.51 5.02
C SER A 304 12.54 19.48 6.10
N VAL A 305 13.15 18.35 5.70
CA VAL A 305 13.71 17.36 6.63
C VAL A 305 14.88 17.92 7.45
N ASP A 306 15.51 19.01 6.99
CA ASP A 306 16.61 19.67 7.68
C ASP A 306 16.13 20.69 8.75
N GLU A 307 14.83 20.95 8.83
CA GLU A 307 14.23 21.78 9.88
C GLU A 307 14.56 21.20 11.26
N HIS A 308 14.86 22.04 12.25
CA HIS A 308 15.28 21.59 13.59
C HIS A 308 14.24 20.65 14.22
N GLY A 309 12.96 21.04 14.22
CA GLY A 309 11.88 20.20 14.77
C GLY A 309 11.63 18.91 13.98
N ALA A 310 11.95 18.88 12.67
CA ALA A 310 11.89 17.66 11.89
C ALA A 310 12.99 16.69 12.31
N ARG A 311 14.23 17.18 12.44
CA ARG A 311 15.38 16.40 12.91
C ARG A 311 15.15 15.81 14.30
N GLU A 312 14.65 16.62 15.23
CA GLU A 312 14.30 16.17 16.59
C GLU A 312 13.20 15.10 16.55
N LEU A 313 12.14 15.29 15.76
CA LEU A 313 11.05 14.31 15.66
C LEU A 313 11.53 12.97 15.08
N PHE A 314 12.41 13.01 14.08
CA PHE A 314 12.95 11.83 13.41
C PHE A 314 14.08 11.18 14.19
N GLU A 315 14.61 11.85 15.22
CA GLU A 315 15.63 11.30 16.09
C GLU A 315 15.12 10.03 16.80
N GLY A 316 16.00 9.03 16.92
CA GLY A 316 15.64 7.73 17.47
C GLY A 316 14.79 6.85 16.54
N TYR A 317 14.54 7.24 15.28
CA TYR A 317 13.91 6.38 14.28
C TYR A 317 14.91 5.85 13.26
N GLU A 318 14.72 4.60 12.83
CA GLU A 318 15.35 4.11 11.60
C GLU A 318 14.47 4.46 10.40
N VAL A 319 14.99 5.26 9.48
CA VAL A 319 14.23 5.74 8.31
C VAL A 319 14.32 4.74 7.17
N TRP A 320 13.17 4.20 6.76
CA TRP A 320 13.05 3.15 5.74
C TRP A 320 12.37 3.72 4.50
N LEU A 321 13.08 3.78 3.37
CA LEU A 321 12.57 4.34 2.12
C LEU A 321 11.74 3.32 1.35
N LEU A 322 10.45 3.57 1.18
CA LEU A 322 9.57 2.72 0.39
C LEU A 322 9.83 2.92 -1.11
N TYR A 323 10.28 1.87 -1.80
CA TYR A 323 10.70 1.96 -3.19
C TYR A 323 9.49 2.14 -4.15
N PRO A 324 9.53 3.14 -5.05
CA PRO A 324 8.49 3.33 -6.05
C PRO A 324 8.78 2.49 -7.31
N TYR A 325 7.84 1.62 -7.69
CA TYR A 325 7.98 0.75 -8.87
C TYR A 325 7.50 1.39 -10.17
N TYR A 326 7.17 2.69 -10.18
CA TYR A 326 6.55 3.30 -11.34
C TYR A 326 7.47 3.23 -12.57
N PRO A 327 6.91 2.95 -13.76
CA PRO A 327 7.69 2.85 -14.99
C PRO A 327 7.95 4.24 -15.60
N ASN A 328 7.07 5.18 -15.31
CA ASN A 328 7.09 6.55 -15.80
C ASN A 328 7.16 7.49 -14.58
N LEU A 329 8.38 7.85 -14.18
CA LEU A 329 8.65 8.66 -13.00
C LEU A 329 8.91 10.12 -13.38
N VAL A 330 8.41 11.05 -12.57
CA VAL A 330 9.01 12.37 -12.39
C VAL A 330 10.25 12.23 -11.56
N LEU A 331 11.39 12.44 -12.20
CA LEU A 331 12.69 12.31 -11.58
C LEU A 331 13.05 13.61 -10.89
N TYR A 332 13.24 13.53 -9.58
CA TYR A 332 13.83 14.62 -8.81
C TYR A 332 15.34 14.64 -9.05
N ASP A 333 15.78 15.63 -9.81
CA ASP A 333 17.19 15.86 -10.11
C ASP A 333 17.59 17.25 -9.59
N PRO A 334 18.48 17.33 -8.59
CA PRO A 334 18.93 18.61 -8.04
C PRO A 334 19.71 19.46 -9.05
N GLN A 335 20.21 18.87 -10.14
CA GLN A 335 20.89 19.61 -11.22
C GLN A 335 19.91 20.19 -12.25
N ARG A 336 18.65 19.72 -12.28
CA ARG A 336 17.61 20.25 -13.18
C ARG A 336 16.89 21.42 -12.53
N ASN A 337 17.22 22.64 -12.96
CA ASN A 337 16.68 23.86 -12.38
C ASN A 337 15.63 24.55 -13.27
N ASP A 338 14.57 23.83 -13.67
CA ASP A 338 13.52 24.41 -14.50
C ASP A 338 12.10 24.13 -13.98
N ASP A 339 11.44 25.19 -13.52
CA ASP A 339 9.99 25.18 -13.22
C ASP A 339 9.15 24.90 -14.47
N ALA A 340 9.70 25.17 -15.66
CA ALA A 340 9.09 24.80 -16.93
C ALA A 340 8.99 23.28 -17.07
N TYR A 341 10.01 22.52 -16.68
CA TYR A 341 10.02 21.05 -16.77
C TYR A 341 8.85 20.44 -16.00
N TYR A 342 8.65 20.79 -14.74
CA TYR A 342 7.56 20.22 -13.94
C TYR A 342 6.16 20.69 -14.37
N LYS A 343 6.07 21.82 -15.09
CA LYS A 343 4.81 22.36 -15.62
C LYS A 343 4.47 21.84 -17.02
N SER A 344 5.45 21.51 -17.85
CA SER A 344 5.28 21.01 -19.22
C SER A 344 5.47 19.50 -19.36
N SER A 345 6.08 18.83 -18.37
CA SER A 345 6.34 17.39 -18.45
C SER A 345 5.07 16.58 -18.26
N THR A 346 4.65 15.92 -19.33
CA THR A 346 3.81 14.71 -19.22
C THR A 346 4.62 13.59 -18.55
N PHE A 347 3.98 12.64 -17.88
CA PHE A 347 4.66 11.47 -17.32
C PHE A 347 5.30 10.55 -18.40
N LEU A 348 4.85 10.63 -19.65
CA LEU A 348 5.35 9.84 -20.77
C LEU A 348 6.65 10.43 -21.32
N ARG A 349 7.80 10.03 -20.75
CA ARG A 349 9.14 10.52 -21.15
C ARG A 349 10.12 9.37 -21.40
N HIS A 350 9.74 8.42 -22.26
CA HIS A 350 10.56 7.25 -22.56
C HIS A 350 11.96 7.59 -23.10
N GLU A 351 12.15 8.81 -23.60
CA GLU A 351 13.44 9.31 -24.11
C GLU A 351 14.33 9.94 -23.02
N ASP A 352 13.84 10.16 -21.79
CA ASP A 352 14.65 10.76 -20.73
C ASP A 352 15.79 9.80 -20.32
N PRO A 353 17.07 10.18 -20.47
CA PRO A 353 18.20 9.27 -20.23
C PRO A 353 18.26 8.75 -18.80
N ILE A 354 17.86 9.56 -17.81
CA ILE A 354 17.86 9.14 -16.40
C ILE A 354 16.72 8.14 -16.17
N LEU A 355 15.57 8.32 -16.83
CA LEU A 355 14.46 7.38 -16.74
C LEU A 355 14.80 6.05 -17.43
N GLN A 356 15.52 6.10 -18.55
CA GLN A 356 16.03 4.91 -19.24
C GLN A 356 17.04 4.17 -18.36
N ALA A 357 17.98 4.88 -17.72
CA ALA A 357 18.92 4.28 -16.76
C ALA A 357 18.19 3.66 -15.56
N TRP A 358 17.16 4.33 -15.03
CA TRP A 358 16.30 3.79 -13.98
C TRP A 358 15.64 2.48 -14.43
N SER A 359 15.03 2.49 -15.62
CA SER A 359 14.33 1.33 -16.17
C SER A 359 15.26 0.15 -16.47
N ALA A 360 16.48 0.42 -16.97
CA ALA A 360 17.49 -0.59 -17.32
C ALA A 360 17.93 -1.44 -16.11
N THR A 361 17.83 -0.88 -14.90
CA THR A 361 18.18 -1.60 -13.67
C THR A 361 17.14 -2.63 -13.24
N HIS A 362 15.97 -2.65 -13.90
CA HIS A 362 14.86 -3.53 -13.53
C HIS A 362 14.46 -3.42 -12.05
N HIS A 363 14.57 -2.21 -11.50
CA HIS A 363 14.36 -1.86 -10.09
C HIS A 363 15.39 -2.38 -9.09
N HIS A 364 16.43 -3.09 -9.53
CA HIS A 364 17.52 -3.52 -8.65
C HIS A 364 18.43 -2.34 -8.32
N LEU A 365 18.75 -2.13 -7.02
CA LEU A 365 19.72 -1.12 -6.57
C LEU A 365 21.16 -1.54 -6.88
N THR A 366 21.50 -1.69 -8.15
CA THR A 366 22.88 -1.89 -8.63
C THR A 366 23.69 -0.60 -8.47
N SER A 367 25.01 -0.67 -8.67
CA SER A 367 25.88 0.53 -8.68
C SER A 367 25.50 1.55 -9.75
N GLU A 368 24.81 1.10 -10.80
CA GLU A 368 24.37 1.91 -11.95
C GLU A 368 22.97 2.51 -11.74
N HIS A 369 22.24 2.08 -10.71
CA HIS A 369 20.90 2.58 -10.47
C HIS A 369 20.96 4.07 -10.09
N PRO A 370 20.22 4.98 -10.77
CA PRO A 370 20.34 6.42 -10.53
C PRO A 370 20.18 6.83 -9.06
N LEU A 371 19.24 6.22 -8.33
CA LEU A 371 19.10 6.40 -6.87
C LEU A 371 20.40 6.09 -6.10
N VAL A 372 21.09 5.00 -6.44
CA VAL A 372 22.33 4.58 -5.79
C VAL A 372 23.49 5.47 -6.20
N THR A 373 23.57 5.88 -7.47
CA THR A 373 24.60 6.82 -7.94
C THR A 373 24.55 8.13 -7.14
N HIS A 374 23.36 8.62 -6.82
CA HIS A 374 23.19 9.84 -6.02
C HIS A 374 23.22 9.60 -4.50
N SER A 375 22.92 8.40 -4.05
CA SER A 375 22.85 8.04 -2.62
C SER A 375 23.44 6.64 -2.40
N PRO A 376 24.78 6.51 -2.44
CA PRO A 376 25.45 5.21 -2.44
C PRO A 376 25.18 4.37 -1.19
N HIS A 377 24.88 5.01 -0.06
CA HIS A 377 24.53 4.35 1.20
C HIS A 377 23.24 3.52 1.09
N LEU A 378 22.31 3.89 0.20
CA LEU A 378 21.05 3.17 -0.01
C LEU A 378 21.22 1.83 -0.73
N ARG A 379 22.41 1.54 -1.27
CA ARG A 379 22.73 0.21 -1.84
C ARG A 379 22.73 -0.89 -0.76
N GLN A 380 22.86 -0.52 0.52
CA GLN A 380 22.96 -1.47 1.63
C GLN A 380 21.63 -2.21 1.86
N ARG A 381 21.75 -3.51 2.23
CA ARG A 381 20.71 -4.50 2.53
C ARG A 381 19.25 -4.01 2.41
N ALA A 382 18.73 -4.01 1.19
CA ALA A 382 17.31 -3.77 0.96
C ALA A 382 16.46 -4.83 1.67
N VAL A 383 15.28 -4.44 2.13
CA VAL A 383 14.33 -5.31 2.82
C VAL A 383 13.15 -5.58 1.91
N ASN A 384 12.76 -6.84 1.76
CA ASN A 384 11.58 -7.19 0.96
C ASN A 384 10.44 -7.61 1.90
N LEU A 385 9.30 -6.93 1.79
CA LEU A 385 8.14 -7.14 2.67
C LEU A 385 7.45 -8.50 2.46
N ASP A 386 7.68 -9.13 1.30
CA ASP A 386 7.25 -10.48 0.97
C ASP A 386 8.17 -11.57 1.56
N ASN A 387 9.36 -11.22 2.07
CA ASN A 387 10.30 -12.14 2.70
C ASN A 387 10.36 -11.93 4.22
N ASP A 388 9.72 -12.85 4.97
CA ASP A 388 9.66 -12.76 6.44
C ASP A 388 11.01 -12.85 7.13
N ILE A 389 11.96 -13.62 6.59
CA ILE A 389 13.28 -13.77 7.20
C ILE A 389 14.06 -12.45 7.09
N SER A 390 14.07 -11.86 5.89
CA SER A 390 14.70 -10.56 5.64
C SER A 390 14.08 -9.46 6.49
N LEU A 391 12.74 -9.42 6.56
CA LEU A 391 12.02 -8.43 7.34
C LEU A 391 12.26 -8.58 8.84
N ALA A 392 12.17 -9.81 9.37
CA ALA A 392 12.41 -10.10 10.78
C ALA A 392 13.84 -9.74 11.21
N SER A 393 14.84 -10.13 10.40
CA SER A 393 16.24 -9.80 10.63
C SER A 393 16.47 -8.28 10.65
N ALA A 394 15.92 -7.55 9.67
CA ALA A 394 16.00 -6.10 9.61
C ALA A 394 15.35 -5.41 10.83
N MET A 395 14.22 -5.91 11.31
CA MET A 395 13.55 -5.37 12.50
C MET A 395 14.33 -5.67 13.79
N GLN A 396 14.95 -6.84 13.89
CA GLN A 396 15.85 -7.15 14.99
C GLN A 396 17.06 -6.20 14.99
N GLU A 397 17.64 -5.85 13.84
CA GLU A 397 18.71 -4.85 13.76
C GLU A 397 18.26 -3.49 14.35
N VAL A 398 17.04 -3.02 14.06
CA VAL A 398 16.48 -1.79 14.63
C VAL A 398 16.37 -1.89 16.16
N LYS A 399 15.90 -3.03 16.67
CA LYS A 399 15.77 -3.30 18.11
C LYS A 399 17.12 -3.30 18.82
N HIS A 400 18.15 -3.93 18.23
CA HIS A 400 19.51 -3.95 18.80
C HIS A 400 20.14 -2.56 18.88
N LYS A 401 19.81 -1.65 17.95
CA LYS A 401 20.24 -0.24 18.01
C LYS A 401 19.52 0.56 19.11
N SER A 402 18.58 -0.04 19.85
CA SER A 402 17.76 0.63 20.87
C SER A 402 17.04 1.87 20.34
N LEU A 403 16.65 1.82 19.05
CA LEU A 403 15.86 2.88 18.42
C LEU A 403 14.40 2.78 18.85
N ARG A 404 13.73 3.93 18.92
CA ARG A 404 12.30 4.06 19.26
C ARG A 404 11.40 3.34 18.24
N GLY A 405 11.79 3.32 16.96
CA GLY A 405 10.93 2.74 15.94
C GLY A 405 11.43 2.87 14.51
N ILE A 406 10.52 2.61 13.56
CA ILE A 406 10.75 2.74 12.11
C ILE A 406 9.93 3.90 11.55
N LEU A 407 10.59 4.80 10.82
CA LEU A 407 9.96 5.89 10.08
C LEU A 407 9.91 5.51 8.60
N LEU A 408 8.73 5.16 8.10
CA LEU A 408 8.53 4.81 6.70
C LEU A 408 8.50 6.07 5.84
N ALA A 409 9.57 6.32 5.08
CA ALA A 409 9.66 7.41 4.12
C ALA A 409 8.98 7.01 2.80
N VAL A 410 7.98 7.79 2.40
CA VAL A 410 7.07 7.50 1.29
C VAL A 410 7.26 8.57 0.20
N PRO A 411 7.80 8.19 -0.97
CA PRO A 411 7.85 9.06 -2.14
C PRO A 411 6.46 9.47 -2.62
N GLU A 412 6.37 10.62 -3.29
CA GLU A 412 5.14 11.01 -3.98
C GLU A 412 4.81 10.04 -5.11
N GLU A 413 3.52 9.84 -5.34
CA GLU A 413 3.00 9.09 -6.47
C GLU A 413 3.61 9.53 -7.80
N GLY A 414 4.12 8.56 -8.55
CA GLY A 414 4.69 8.78 -9.88
C GLY A 414 6.00 9.55 -9.87
N CYS A 415 6.65 9.72 -8.72
CA CYS A 415 7.93 10.42 -8.61
C CYS A 415 9.04 9.49 -8.10
N SER A 416 10.28 9.76 -8.49
CA SER A 416 11.42 9.13 -7.82
C SER A 416 11.43 9.55 -6.34
N PRO A 417 12.14 8.83 -5.47
CA PRO A 417 12.44 9.34 -4.14
C PRO A 417 13.09 10.73 -4.24
N HIS A 418 12.58 11.68 -3.47
CA HIS A 418 13.16 13.02 -3.42
C HIS A 418 14.53 12.96 -2.72
N PRO A 419 15.57 13.70 -3.17
CA PRO A 419 16.90 13.67 -2.56
C PRO A 419 16.92 13.90 -1.04
N CYS A 420 16.00 14.72 -0.52
CA CYS A 420 15.89 14.94 0.92
C CYS A 420 15.45 13.68 1.70
N LEU A 421 14.57 12.85 1.12
CA LEU A 421 14.21 11.57 1.72
C LEU A 421 15.40 10.60 1.63
N CYS A 422 16.08 10.55 0.49
CA CYS A 422 17.24 9.69 0.28
C CYS A 422 18.35 9.98 1.29
N LYS A 423 18.63 11.26 1.54
CA LYS A 423 19.66 11.75 2.46
C LYS A 423 19.50 11.19 3.88
N ILE A 424 18.27 11.13 4.39
CA ILE A 424 17.98 10.67 5.76
C ILE A 424 17.62 9.19 5.85
N SER A 425 17.40 8.54 4.70
CA SER A 425 17.00 7.13 4.66
C SER A 425 18.20 6.22 4.94
N HIS A 426 17.97 5.22 5.79
CA HIS A 426 18.98 4.26 6.22
C HIS A 426 18.99 3.00 5.34
N ARG A 427 17.82 2.62 4.79
CA ARG A 427 17.66 1.47 3.90
C ARG A 427 16.47 1.63 2.97
N VAL A 428 16.42 0.80 1.93
CA VAL A 428 15.31 0.72 0.99
C VAL A 428 14.44 -0.49 1.29
N VAL A 429 13.12 -0.31 1.18
CA VAL A 429 12.11 -1.34 1.40
C VAL A 429 11.32 -1.55 0.12
N TYR A 430 11.23 -2.80 -0.28
CA TYR A 430 10.45 -3.27 -1.42
C TYR A 430 9.16 -3.93 -0.95
N VAL A 431 8.05 -3.63 -1.61
CA VAL A 431 6.79 -4.37 -1.43
C VAL A 431 6.98 -5.84 -1.81
N THR A 432 7.71 -6.10 -2.89
CA THR A 432 8.09 -7.42 -3.37
C THR A 432 9.47 -7.37 -4.00
N SER A 433 10.22 -8.47 -3.94
CA SER A 433 11.53 -8.55 -4.59
C SER A 433 11.44 -8.17 -6.08
N PRO A 434 12.32 -7.28 -6.59
CA PRO A 434 12.41 -6.98 -8.02
C PRO A 434 12.59 -8.21 -8.93
N SER A 435 13.18 -9.30 -8.42
CA SER A 435 13.37 -10.54 -9.19
C SER A 435 12.08 -11.29 -9.50
N LEU A 436 11.01 -11.08 -8.72
CA LEU A 436 9.74 -11.80 -8.87
C LEU A 436 8.75 -11.06 -9.78
N LEU A 437 9.19 -9.93 -10.34
CA LEU A 437 8.34 -8.91 -10.89
C LEU A 437 8.49 -8.93 -12.44
N PRO A 438 7.45 -9.27 -13.24
CA PRO A 438 7.52 -9.27 -14.72
C PRO A 438 7.86 -7.90 -15.33
N HIS A 439 9.10 -7.67 -15.76
CA HIS A 439 9.61 -6.34 -16.13
C HIS A 439 8.98 -5.68 -17.36
N ARG A 440 8.30 -6.46 -18.21
CA ARG A 440 7.55 -5.94 -19.37
C ARG A 440 6.20 -5.34 -19.01
N THR A 441 5.75 -5.51 -17.77
CA THR A 441 4.45 -4.98 -17.32
C THR A 441 4.67 -3.59 -16.75
N GLN A 442 3.92 -2.62 -17.27
CA GLN A 442 3.80 -1.31 -16.63
C GLN A 442 3.15 -1.57 -15.27
N ARG A 443 3.89 -1.45 -14.16
CA ARG A 443 3.36 -1.67 -12.80
C ARG A 443 3.80 -0.57 -11.84
N GLY A 444 3.03 -0.34 -10.79
CA GLY A 444 3.38 0.63 -9.75
C GLY A 444 2.23 0.77 -8.78
N LEU A 445 2.52 0.64 -7.49
CA LEU A 445 1.53 0.87 -6.44
C LEU A 445 1.57 2.33 -6.03
N ASN A 446 0.38 2.91 -5.87
CA ASN A 446 0.28 4.24 -5.27
C ASN A 446 0.65 4.20 -3.78
N PRO A 447 1.01 5.36 -3.20
CA PRO A 447 1.35 5.46 -1.78
C PRO A 447 0.28 4.89 -0.86
N ALA A 448 -1.02 4.97 -1.21
CA ALA A 448 -2.08 4.41 -0.39
C ALA A 448 -2.08 2.87 -0.34
N LEU A 449 -1.70 2.19 -1.43
CA LEU A 449 -1.61 0.72 -1.47
C LEU A 449 -0.29 0.23 -0.88
N SER A 450 0.83 0.83 -1.29
CA SER A 450 2.15 0.40 -0.83
C SER A 450 2.36 0.62 0.67
N THR A 451 1.85 1.74 1.23
CA THR A 451 1.90 1.97 2.69
C THR A 451 0.98 1.05 3.47
N ALA A 452 -0.17 0.66 2.91
CA ALA A 452 -1.06 -0.30 3.56
C ALA A 452 -0.36 -1.64 3.76
N ILE A 453 0.28 -2.15 2.71
CA ILE A 453 1.09 -3.38 2.76
C ILE A 453 2.25 -3.21 3.74
N ALA A 454 3.03 -2.12 3.61
CA ALA A 454 4.21 -1.90 4.45
C ALA A 454 3.85 -1.84 5.94
N LEU A 455 2.84 -1.06 6.31
CA LEU A 455 2.43 -0.91 7.71
C LEU A 455 1.84 -2.21 8.27
N GLU A 456 1.09 -2.97 7.47
CA GLU A 456 0.60 -4.28 7.90
C GLU A 456 1.75 -5.22 8.22
N ARG A 457 2.70 -5.37 7.27
CA ARG A 457 3.83 -6.28 7.42
C ARG A 457 4.72 -5.87 8.60
N LEU A 458 5.04 -4.58 8.72
CA LEU A 458 5.86 -4.04 9.81
C LEU A 458 5.18 -4.25 11.17
N ARG A 459 3.89 -3.93 11.28
CA ARG A 459 3.17 -4.08 12.55
C ARG A 459 3.03 -5.54 12.93
N CYS A 460 2.66 -6.41 11.99
CA CYS A 460 2.49 -7.85 12.19
C CYS A 460 3.79 -8.52 12.67
N VAL A 461 4.92 -8.20 12.02
CA VAL A 461 6.23 -8.73 12.45
C VAL A 461 6.66 -8.11 13.79
N SER A 462 6.42 -6.81 14.02
CA SER A 462 6.66 -6.18 15.33
C SER A 462 5.88 -6.83 16.47
N ASP A 463 4.68 -7.34 16.18
CA ASP A 463 3.77 -7.95 17.15
C ASP A 463 4.21 -9.34 17.59
N SER A 464 5.05 -9.98 16.78
CA SER A 464 5.51 -11.36 16.96
C SER A 464 6.82 -11.45 17.76
N PHE A 465 7.37 -10.33 18.23
CA PHE A 465 8.68 -10.21 18.89
C PHE A 465 8.64 -9.79 20.35
#